data_AF-A0A2E7MWM8-F1
#
_entry.id   AF-A0A2E7MWM8-F1
#
_cell.length_a   1.000
_cell.length_b   1.000
_cell.length_c   1.000
_cell.angle_alpha   90.00
_cell.angle_beta   90.00
_cell.angle_gamma   90.00
#
_symmetry.space_group_name_H-M   'P 1'
#
loop_
_entity.id
_entity.type
_entity.pdbx_description
1 polymer ?
#
loop_
_entity_poly.entity_id
_entity_poly.type
_entity_poly.pdbx_seq_one_letter_code
_entity_poly.pdbx_strand_id
1 'polypeptide(L)' 'MSKTNSLFEQIQSLYATFEEEHAKNAGGNKAAGSRARKALGEIKKLVTPYRKASVAGE' A
#
# COMPACT_ATOMS: atom_id res chain seq x y z
N MET A 1 14.18 10.92 -9.29
CA MET A 1 13.30 10.67 -8.13
C MET A 1 14.05 9.73 -7.20
N SER A 2 14.18 10.05 -5.91
CA SER A 2 14.88 9.17 -4.96
C SER A 2 14.12 7.84 -4.82
N LYS A 3 14.83 6.78 -4.46
CA LYS A 3 14.23 5.47 -4.22
C LYS A 3 13.19 5.54 -3.11
N THR A 4 13.45 6.35 -2.08
CA THR A 4 12.49 6.64 -1.01
C THR A 4 11.20 7.26 -1.56
N ASN A 5 11.27 8.21 -2.49
CA ASN A 5 10.08 8.83 -3.09
C ASN A 5 9.29 7.83 -3.95
N SER A 6 9.97 6.99 -4.74
CA SER A 6 9.27 5.96 -5.52
C SER A 6 8.55 4.93 -4.64
N LEU A 7 9.17 4.51 -3.54
CA LEU A 7 8.54 3.61 -2.58
C LEU A 7 7.36 4.28 -1.86
N PHE A 8 7.48 5.57 -1.53
CA PHE A 8 6.38 6.35 -0.96
C PHE A 8 5.18 6.41 -1.91
N GLU A 9 5.39 6.73 -3.18
CA GLU A 9 4.31 6.79 -4.20
C GLU A 9 3.62 5.43 -4.38
N GLN A 10 4.39 4.34 -4.39
CA GLN A 10 3.84 2.98 -4.44
C GLN A 10 2.98 2.66 -3.21
N ILE A 11 3.45 3.02 -2.00
CA ILE A 11 2.70 2.81 -0.77
C ILE A 11 1.41 3.64 -0.79
N GLN A 12 1.47 4.91 -1.22
CA GLN A 12 0.29 5.78 -1.33
C GLN A 12 -0.76 5.22 -2.28
N SER A 13 -0.35 4.76 -3.47
CA SER A 13 -1.26 4.15 -4.45
C SER A 13 -1.94 2.89 -3.90
N LEU A 14 -1.19 2.03 -3.23
CA LEU A 14 -1.74 0.83 -2.59
C LEU A 14 -2.67 1.20 -1.43
N TYR A 15 -2.37 2.26 -0.68
CA TYR A 15 -3.22 2.71 0.42
C TYR A 15 -4.55 3.27 -0.09
N ALA A 16 -4.54 4.06 -1.16
CA ALA A 16 -5.77 4.53 -1.82
C ALA A 16 -6.65 3.34 -2.28
N THR A 17 -6.02 2.32 -2.88
CA THR A 17 -6.71 1.07 -3.25
C THR A 17 -7.30 0.35 -2.03
N PHE A 18 -6.55 0.32 -0.92
CA PHE A 18 -7.01 -0.28 0.33
C PHE A 18 -8.24 0.45 0.88
N GLU A 19 -8.22 1.78 0.97
CA GLU A 19 -9.36 2.58 1.45
C GLU A 19 -10.58 2.38 0.56
N GLU A 20 -10.42 2.47 -0.77
CA GLU A 20 -11.52 2.31 -1.72
C GLU A 20 -12.18 0.93 -1.60
N GLU A 21 -11.38 -0.15 -1.63
CA GLU A 21 -11.92 -1.50 -1.54
C GLU A 21 -12.45 -1.82 -0.13
N HIS A 22 -11.90 -1.20 0.92
CA HIS A 22 -12.45 -1.29 2.27
C HIS A 22 -13.84 -0.67 2.35
N ALA A 23 -14.03 0.54 1.81
CA ALA A 23 -15.33 1.21 1.77
C ALA A 23 -16.38 0.37 0.99
N LYS A 24 -16.00 -0.17 -0.17
CA LYS A 24 -16.85 -1.09 -0.95
C LYS A 24 -17.20 -2.35 -0.15
N ASN A 25 -16.25 -2.88 0.62
CA ASN A 25 -16.48 -4.07 1.45
C ASN A 25 -17.46 -3.79 2.59
N ALA A 26 -17.32 -2.64 3.26
CA ALA A 26 -18.26 -2.18 4.27
C ALA A 26 -19.68 -1.99 3.71
N GLY A 27 -19.78 -1.58 2.43
CA GLY A 27 -21.04 -1.53 1.67
C GLY A 27 -21.61 -2.89 1.21
N GLY A 28 -21.02 -4.01 1.64
CA GLY A 28 -21.54 -5.36 1.36
C GLY A 28 -20.86 -6.10 0.20
N ASN A 29 -19.91 -5.48 -0.51
CA ASN A 29 -19.16 -6.17 -1.57
C ASN A 29 -18.10 -7.11 -0.97
N LYS A 30 -18.41 -8.40 -0.85
CA LYS A 30 -17.50 -9.40 -0.27
C LYS A 30 -16.18 -9.55 -1.03
N ALA A 31 -16.20 -9.42 -2.36
CA ALA A 31 -14.99 -9.55 -3.17
C ALA A 31 -13.97 -8.43 -2.89
N ALA A 32 -14.47 -7.22 -2.59
CA ALA A 32 -13.64 -6.06 -2.27
C ALA A 32 -12.79 -6.29 -1.01
N GLY A 33 -13.28 -7.05 -0.03
CA GLY A 33 -12.50 -7.40 1.16
C GLY A 33 -11.23 -8.21 0.84
N SER A 34 -11.28 -9.08 -0.17
CA SER A 34 -10.09 -9.79 -0.64
C SER A 34 -9.07 -8.84 -1.27
N ARG A 35 -9.54 -7.88 -2.08
CA ARG A 35 -8.68 -6.88 -2.73
C ARG A 35 -8.04 -5.92 -1.72
N ALA A 36 -8.80 -5.46 -0.73
CA ALA A 36 -8.30 -4.63 0.37
C ALA A 36 -7.16 -5.33 1.14
N ARG A 37 -7.34 -6.61 1.49
CA ARG A 37 -6.28 -7.40 2.16
C ARG A 37 -5.07 -7.63 1.27
N LYS A 38 -5.27 -7.84 -0.03
CA LYS A 38 -4.16 -7.95 -0.99
C LYS A 38 -3.33 -6.66 -1.03
N ALA A 39 -3.98 -5.50 -1.13
CA ALA A 39 -3.30 -4.20 -1.11
C ALA A 39 -2.48 -4.00 0.18
N LEU A 40 -3.04 -4.32 1.35
CA LEU A 40 -2.28 -4.31 2.62
C LEU A 40 -1.08 -5.26 2.61
N GLY A 41 -1.23 -6.44 2.02
CA GLY A 41 -0.14 -7.40 1.85
C GLY A 41 1.01 -6.86 1.01
N GLU A 42 0.71 -6.13 -0.06
CA GLU A 42 1.72 -5.45 -0.87
C GLU A 42 2.37 -4.28 -0.12
N ILE A 43 1.60 -3.47 0.63
CA ILE A 43 2.17 -2.41 1.49
C ILE A 43 3.18 -3.00 2.48
N LYS A 44 2.82 -4.10 3.16
CA LYS A 44 3.70 -4.78 4.12
C LYS A 44 5.06 -5.16 3.51
N LYS A 45 5.09 -5.58 2.23
CA LYS A 45 6.35 -5.89 1.54
C LYS A 45 7.23 -4.66 1.32
N LEU A 46 6.63 -3.47 1.21
CA LEU A 46 7.33 -2.21 0.95
C LEU A 46 7.82 -1.49 2.20
N VAL A 47 7.27 -1.79 3.40
CA VAL A 47 7.66 -1.14 4.67
C VAL A 47 9.17 -1.26 4.93
N THR A 48 9.72 -2.47 4.87
CA THR A 48 11.16 -2.69 5.12
C THR A 48 12.05 -2.05 4.04
N PRO A 49 11.77 -2.22 2.73
CA PRO A 49 12.45 -1.48 1.67
C PRO A 49 12.47 0.03 1.87
N TYR A 50 11.32 0.63 2.22
CA TYR A 50 11.22 2.07 2.46
C TYR A 50 12.13 2.49 3.61
N ARG A 51 12.06 1.78 4.76
CA ARG A 51 12.93 2.07 5.90
C ARG A 51 14.40 2.01 5.52
N LYS A 52 14.81 0.99 4.76
CA LYS A 52 16.19 0.81 4.30
C LYS A 52 16.64 1.96 3.38
N ALA A 53 15.83 2.31 2.38
CA ALA A 53 16.13 3.41 1.47
C ALA A 53 16.23 4.75 2.22
N SER A 54 15.31 5.00 3.14
CA SER A 54 15.27 6.23 3.94
C SER A 54 16.51 6.39 4.82
N VAL A 55 16.95 5.34 5.53
CA VAL A 55 18.16 5.44 6.37
C VAL A 55 19.46 5.49 5.57
N ALA A 56 19.47 4.95 4.35
CA ALA A 56 20.61 5.00 3.45
C ALA A 56 20.72 6.34 2.69
N GLY A 57 19.66 7.17 2.70
CA GLY A 57 19.59 8.40 1.91
C GLY A 57 19.40 8.18 0.41
N GLU A 58 18.76 7.05 0.03
CA GLU A 58 18.53 6.62 -1.37
C GLU A 58 17.22 7.13 -1.98
#